data_AF-A0A8S9XRK0-F1
#
_entry.id   AF-A0A8S9XRK0-F1
#
_cell.length_a   1.000
_cell.length_b   1.000
_cell.length_c   1.000
_cell.angle_alpha   90.00
_cell.angle_beta   90.00
_cell.angle_gamma   90.00
#
_symmetry.space_group_name_H-M   'P 1'
#
loop_
_entity.id
_entity.type
_entity.pdbx_description
1 polymer ?
#
loop_
_entity_poly.entity_id
_entity_poly.type
_entity_poly.pdbx_seq_one_letter_code
_entity_poly.pdbx_strand_id
1 'polypeptide(L)'
;LPFKLVPNPFCIISLNQVKVARTKVKSGPDPVWDEEFVLDDVPSDVLSFTITLYNKGKRSKDTEVAEVTVELSTLNNGDEVEDWYPLTGIPPLGEWGALRLRLRYLHDLIMPQEEYSPMQQLILDPSLEVVRALADICHLDRMPLANSLLRIFRHEKKEADLLRTLNDAEIDKEDETSTLFRAASLTTTLMDLYMKSICHGFLQKAIQEIVFKLLEAKQSCELNPTKMETPDDACANAEFLLQVLDEVTLSIFMSFDFCPKTLRYICGCLQRSVMGKWPHERFVRTRVVSGFIFLRLLCPAILNPRQFNIISEPAPPMAARSLIMVAKCLQNLANLVEFGGKEPYMEVVNPFILKNKERMVVFLDQLSNVPEKPESEGERGKGDPARDLGTLHHICVTHLKELQALSRSQATLKKLVTVTEMLSKHKQKYLEMIR
;
A
#
# COMPACT_ATOMS: atom_id res chain seq x y z
N LEU A 1 12.87 17.72 -19.33
CA LEU A 1 14.11 17.17 -19.94
C LEU A 1 14.08 17.37 -21.46
N PRO A 2 15.20 17.73 -22.13
CA PRO A 2 15.22 17.87 -23.58
C PRO A 2 15.11 16.51 -24.29
N PHE A 3 13.90 16.12 -24.74
CA PHE A 3 13.62 14.80 -25.33
C PHE A 3 14.54 14.43 -26.51
N LYS A 4 14.94 15.40 -27.33
CA LYS A 4 15.86 15.17 -28.45
C LYS A 4 17.26 14.73 -28.02
N LEU A 5 17.71 15.18 -26.83
CA LEU A 5 19.02 14.85 -26.27
C LEU A 5 18.97 13.58 -25.43
N VAL A 6 17.85 13.37 -24.72
CA VAL A 6 17.65 12.25 -23.80
C VAL A 6 16.36 11.50 -24.17
N PRO A 7 16.34 10.75 -25.27
CA PRO A 7 15.15 10.02 -25.71
C PRO A 7 14.80 8.82 -24.82
N ASN A 8 15.80 8.25 -24.11
CA ASN A 8 15.62 7.07 -23.26
C ASN A 8 16.20 7.29 -21.85
N PRO A 9 15.62 8.22 -21.05
CA PRO A 9 16.14 8.57 -19.74
C PRO A 9 15.96 7.45 -18.72
N PHE A 10 16.96 7.30 -17.84
CA PHE A 10 16.85 6.59 -16.56
C PHE A 10 17.76 7.25 -15.52
N CYS A 11 17.51 7.01 -14.25
CA CYS A 11 18.27 7.59 -13.15
C CYS A 11 19.05 6.51 -12.42
N ILE A 12 20.22 6.88 -11.91
CA ILE A 12 20.99 6.09 -10.94
C ILE A 12 21.09 6.92 -9.67
N ILE A 13 20.77 6.32 -8.53
CA ILE A 13 20.91 6.93 -7.21
C ILE A 13 22.23 6.43 -6.62
N SER A 14 23.04 7.36 -6.14
CA SER A 14 24.31 7.08 -5.48
C SER A 14 24.33 7.71 -4.08
N LEU A 15 24.84 6.98 -3.10
CA LEU A 15 25.19 7.54 -1.78
C LEU A 15 26.68 7.88 -1.82
N ASN A 16 27.02 9.16 -1.68
CA ASN A 16 28.32 9.69 -2.08
C ASN A 16 28.67 9.25 -3.52
N GLN A 17 29.57 8.27 -3.70
CA GLN A 17 29.97 7.74 -5.02
C GLN A 17 29.50 6.29 -5.28
N VAL A 18 28.80 5.67 -4.33
CA VAL A 18 28.38 4.27 -4.44
C VAL A 18 26.98 4.21 -5.04
N LYS A 19 26.84 3.60 -6.23
CA LYS A 19 25.56 3.39 -6.91
C LYS A 19 24.72 2.37 -6.13
N VAL A 20 23.57 2.79 -5.61
CA VAL A 20 22.70 1.98 -4.75
C VAL A 20 21.37 1.59 -5.40
N ALA A 21 20.88 2.38 -6.35
CA ALA A 21 19.61 2.11 -7.00
C ALA A 21 19.57 2.63 -8.45
N ARG A 22 18.65 2.08 -9.25
CA ARG A 22 18.45 2.44 -10.66
C ARG A 22 16.97 2.39 -11.01
N THR A 23 16.49 3.42 -11.70
CA THR A 23 15.12 3.44 -12.24
C THR A 23 15.03 2.74 -13.59
N LYS A 24 13.81 2.39 -13.99
CA LYS A 24 13.52 1.90 -15.35
C LYS A 24 13.79 2.98 -16.39
N VAL A 25 14.12 2.51 -17.58
CA VAL A 25 14.26 3.37 -18.75
C VAL A 25 12.87 3.80 -19.19
N LYS A 26 12.68 5.11 -19.29
CA LYS A 26 11.46 5.73 -19.81
C LYS A 26 11.71 6.22 -21.24
N SER A 27 10.63 6.54 -21.93
CA SER A 27 10.65 7.08 -23.29
C SER A 27 9.53 8.10 -23.44
N GLY A 28 9.76 9.12 -24.27
CA GLY A 28 8.83 10.22 -24.46
C GLY A 28 9.20 11.47 -23.64
N PRO A 29 8.46 12.57 -23.83
CA PRO A 29 8.66 13.79 -23.04
C PRO A 29 8.24 13.57 -21.57
N ASP A 30 8.83 14.35 -20.67
CA ASP A 30 8.48 14.42 -19.24
C ASP A 30 8.32 13.05 -18.55
N PRO A 31 9.43 12.27 -18.47
CA PRO A 31 9.37 10.93 -17.89
C PRO A 31 8.95 10.98 -16.42
N VAL A 32 8.04 10.07 -16.05
CA VAL A 32 7.59 9.86 -14.67
C VAL A 32 8.03 8.47 -14.22
N TRP A 33 8.68 8.41 -13.06
CA TRP A 33 9.05 7.18 -12.37
C TRP A 33 8.26 7.04 -11.08
N ASP A 34 7.40 6.02 -11.02
CA ASP A 34 6.61 5.69 -9.82
C ASP A 34 7.35 4.65 -8.95
N GLU A 35 8.68 4.72 -8.92
CA GLU A 35 9.55 3.79 -8.20
C GLU A 35 9.97 4.38 -6.87
N GLU A 36 9.77 3.64 -5.79
CA GLU A 36 10.17 3.99 -4.43
C GLU A 36 11.43 3.19 -4.04
N PHE A 37 12.42 3.87 -3.48
CA PHE A 37 13.65 3.26 -2.98
C PHE A 37 13.78 3.55 -1.49
N VAL A 38 13.79 2.49 -0.67
CA VAL A 38 14.04 2.57 0.76
C VAL A 38 15.48 2.10 1.00
N LEU A 39 16.30 3.00 1.50
CA LEU A 39 17.73 2.75 1.78
C LEU A 39 17.91 2.80 3.30
N ASP A 40 17.89 1.63 3.92
CA ASP A 40 18.15 1.47 5.36
C ASP A 40 19.65 1.39 5.65
N ASP A 41 20.04 1.63 6.91
CA ASP A 41 21.41 1.42 7.40
C ASP A 41 22.48 2.23 6.64
N VAL A 42 22.11 3.46 6.25
CA VAL A 42 23.01 4.41 5.59
C VAL A 42 24.21 4.72 6.51
N PRO A 43 25.46 4.47 6.07
CA PRO A 43 26.66 4.76 6.85
C PRO A 43 26.77 6.24 7.26
N SER A 44 27.36 6.51 8.42
CA SER A 44 27.46 7.87 8.99
C SER A 44 28.40 8.81 8.22
N ASP A 45 29.27 8.27 7.36
CA ASP A 45 30.13 9.01 6.44
C ASP A 45 29.43 9.41 5.13
N VAL A 46 28.18 8.98 4.93
CA VAL A 46 27.33 9.48 3.84
C VAL A 46 26.79 10.85 4.21
N LEU A 47 27.18 11.86 3.44
CA LEU A 47 26.79 13.26 3.67
C LEU A 47 25.80 13.76 2.63
N SER A 48 25.73 13.10 1.47
CA SER A 48 24.85 13.48 0.36
C SER A 48 24.45 12.26 -0.45
N PHE A 49 23.36 12.41 -1.20
CA PHE A 49 23.06 11.49 -2.29
C PHE A 49 23.04 12.25 -3.61
N THR A 50 23.40 11.54 -4.68
CA THR A 50 23.41 12.06 -6.04
C THR A 50 22.48 11.23 -6.90
N ILE A 51 21.57 11.88 -7.61
CA ILE A 51 20.75 11.26 -8.64
C ILE A 51 21.30 11.69 -10.00
N THR A 52 21.90 10.74 -10.69
CA THR A 52 22.51 10.95 -12.00
C THR A 52 21.54 10.46 -13.08
N LEU A 53 21.19 11.35 -14.00
CA LEU A 53 20.42 11.08 -15.20
C LEU A 53 21.32 10.52 -16.31
N TYR A 54 20.93 9.37 -16.82
CA TYR A 54 21.56 8.70 -17.96
C TYR A 54 20.60 8.61 -19.13
N ASN A 55 21.15 8.60 -20.35
CA ASN A 55 20.46 8.23 -21.57
C ASN A 55 20.88 6.82 -22.00
N LYS A 56 19.92 5.91 -22.16
CA LYS A 56 20.21 4.56 -22.63
C LYS A 56 20.58 4.54 -24.11
N GLY A 57 21.77 4.01 -24.40
CA GLY A 57 22.24 3.82 -25.77
C GLY A 57 21.56 2.61 -26.43
N LYS A 58 21.10 2.75 -27.68
CA LYS A 58 20.54 1.60 -28.45
C LYS A 58 21.62 0.59 -28.84
N ARG A 59 22.81 1.07 -29.18
CA ARG A 59 23.98 0.29 -29.60
C ARG A 59 25.31 0.86 -29.06
N SER A 60 25.23 1.93 -28.28
CA SER A 60 26.35 2.62 -27.63
C SER A 60 26.27 2.41 -26.12
N LYS A 61 27.34 2.76 -25.40
CA LYS A 61 27.28 2.82 -23.93
C LYS A 61 26.24 3.85 -23.48
N ASP A 62 25.66 3.59 -22.31
CA ASP A 62 24.80 4.55 -21.61
C ASP A 62 25.60 5.83 -21.36
N THR A 63 24.98 6.97 -21.65
CA THR A 63 25.64 8.28 -21.57
C THR A 63 25.13 9.02 -20.35
N GLU A 64 26.04 9.51 -19.53
CA GLU A 64 25.69 10.40 -18.43
C GLU A 64 25.34 11.78 -18.98
N VAL A 65 24.32 12.41 -18.40
CA VAL A 65 23.72 13.60 -18.98
C VAL A 65 23.73 14.77 -18.01
N ALA A 66 23.14 14.54 -16.84
CA ALA A 66 22.99 15.54 -15.79
C ALA A 66 22.84 14.86 -14.44
N GLU A 67 23.00 15.62 -13.38
CA GLU A 67 22.85 15.14 -12.02
C GLU A 67 22.23 16.18 -11.10
N VAL A 68 21.75 15.71 -9.97
CA VAL A 68 21.39 16.53 -8.82
C VAL A 68 22.03 15.89 -7.60
N THR A 69 22.69 16.70 -6.78
CA THR A 69 23.26 16.28 -5.50
C THR A 69 22.53 17.02 -4.38
N VAL A 70 22.05 16.26 -3.39
CA VAL A 70 21.35 16.79 -2.23
C VAL A 70 22.14 16.43 -0.97
N GLU A 71 22.52 17.44 -0.20
CA GLU A 71 23.17 17.25 1.09
C GLU A 71 22.15 16.81 2.15
N LEU A 72 22.43 15.74 2.87
CA LEU A 72 21.54 15.21 3.90
C LEU A 72 21.33 16.19 5.05
N SER A 73 22.32 17.05 5.32
CA SER A 73 22.25 18.12 6.33
C SER A 73 21.18 19.19 6.03
N THR A 74 20.77 19.32 4.76
CA THR A 74 19.74 20.29 4.34
C THR A 74 18.31 19.76 4.51
N LEU A 75 18.16 18.45 4.76
CA LEU A 75 16.87 17.81 4.95
C LEU A 75 16.48 17.82 6.43
N ASN A 76 15.23 18.13 6.70
CA ASN A 76 14.69 18.01 8.04
C ASN A 76 14.53 16.54 8.42
N ASN A 77 14.91 16.20 9.64
CA ASN A 77 14.87 14.83 10.13
C ASN A 77 13.42 14.35 10.31
N GLY A 78 13.03 13.34 9.54
CA GLY A 78 11.71 12.71 9.59
C GLY A 78 10.67 13.32 8.66
N ASP A 79 10.90 14.53 8.14
CA ASP A 79 9.95 15.22 7.28
C ASP A 79 9.93 14.62 5.87
N GLU A 80 8.73 14.59 5.27
CA GLU A 80 8.57 14.31 3.85
C GLU A 80 8.51 15.62 3.06
N VAL A 81 9.39 15.74 2.07
CA VAL A 81 9.48 16.90 1.18
C VAL A 81 9.23 16.45 -0.25
N GLU A 82 8.34 17.16 -0.95
CA GLU A 82 8.13 16.97 -2.37
C GLU A 82 8.41 18.28 -3.12
N ASP A 83 9.53 18.33 -3.85
CA ASP A 83 9.98 19.56 -4.52
C ASP A 83 10.72 19.28 -5.84
N TRP A 84 10.92 20.33 -6.64
CA TRP A 84 11.67 20.33 -7.88
C TRP A 84 13.13 20.68 -7.65
N TYR A 85 14.02 19.77 -8.03
CA TYR A 85 15.46 19.95 -7.90
C TYR A 85 16.08 20.20 -9.29
N PRO A 86 16.74 21.35 -9.52
CA PRO A 86 17.31 21.68 -10.82
C PRO A 86 18.47 20.72 -11.16
N LEU A 87 18.48 20.24 -12.40
CA LEU A 87 19.53 19.35 -12.90
C LEU A 87 20.74 20.16 -13.36
N THR A 88 21.91 19.75 -12.90
CA THR A 88 23.20 20.28 -13.35
C THR A 88 23.78 19.30 -14.36
N GLY A 89 23.87 19.71 -15.63
CA GLY A 89 24.38 18.82 -16.68
C GLY A 89 25.73 19.19 -17.25
N ILE A 90 26.25 18.31 -18.10
CA ILE A 90 27.60 18.43 -18.63
C ILE A 90 27.67 19.64 -19.61
N PRO A 91 28.52 20.65 -19.35
CA PRO A 91 28.70 21.77 -20.27
C PRO A 91 29.17 21.28 -21.65
N PRO A 92 28.76 21.91 -22.77
CA PRO A 92 28.10 23.22 -22.90
C PRO A 92 26.57 23.15 -23.14
N LEU A 93 25.94 22.00 -22.93
CA LEU A 93 24.57 21.72 -23.37
C LEU A 93 23.48 22.27 -22.42
N GLY A 94 23.29 23.60 -22.38
CA GLY A 94 22.04 24.27 -21.97
C GLY A 94 21.38 23.89 -20.62
N GLU A 95 20.11 24.28 -20.48
CA GLU A 95 19.27 23.96 -19.31
C GLU A 95 18.67 22.55 -19.41
N TRP A 96 18.95 21.69 -18.41
CA TRP A 96 18.49 20.30 -18.39
C TRP A 96 17.08 20.14 -17.78
N GLY A 97 16.54 21.19 -17.18
CA GLY A 97 15.28 21.17 -16.44
C GLY A 97 15.48 20.75 -14.99
N ALA A 98 14.46 20.16 -14.38
CA ALA A 98 14.47 19.75 -12.98
C ALA A 98 13.89 18.34 -12.81
N LEU A 99 14.26 17.70 -11.70
CA LEU A 99 13.71 16.43 -11.24
C LEU A 99 12.82 16.68 -10.03
N ARG A 100 11.55 16.29 -10.11
CA ARG A 100 10.65 16.33 -8.95
C ARG A 100 10.93 15.11 -8.07
N LEU A 101 11.28 15.34 -6.81
CA LEU A 101 11.60 14.28 -5.86
C LEU A 101 10.67 14.35 -4.67
N ARG A 102 10.18 13.19 -4.25
CA ARG A 102 9.54 12.97 -2.95
C ARG A 102 10.54 12.26 -2.05
N LEU A 103 11.01 12.93 -1.01
CA LEU A 103 12.12 12.50 -0.17
C LEU A 103 11.69 12.48 1.29
N ARG A 104 12.19 11.50 2.04
CA ARG A 104 12.11 11.46 3.50
C ARG A 104 13.46 10.98 4.03
N TYR A 105 14.07 11.77 4.91
CA TYR A 105 15.36 11.45 5.52
C TYR A 105 15.18 11.26 7.03
N LEU A 106 15.62 10.12 7.56
CA LEU A 106 15.58 9.82 8.99
C LEU A 106 17.00 9.51 9.49
N HIS A 107 17.62 10.47 10.15
CA HIS A 107 18.80 10.29 10.98
C HIS A 107 18.37 10.02 12.41
N ASP A 108 18.43 8.74 12.81
CA ASP A 108 18.02 8.33 14.14
C ASP A 108 19.05 7.39 14.78
N LEU A 109 19.27 7.58 16.08
CA LEU A 109 20.00 6.67 16.94
C LEU A 109 19.00 5.68 17.56
N ILE A 110 19.09 4.42 17.14
CA ILE A 110 18.32 3.32 17.72
C ILE A 110 19.01 2.84 19.00
N MET A 111 18.35 3.00 20.14
CA MET A 111 18.82 2.48 21.44
C MET A 111 18.58 0.97 21.55
N PRO A 112 19.18 0.26 22.54
CA PRO A 112 18.81 -1.12 22.84
C PRO A 112 17.30 -1.27 23.06
N GLN A 113 16.74 -2.40 22.63
CA GLN A 113 15.28 -2.64 22.68
C GLN A 113 14.70 -2.45 24.09
N GLU A 114 15.47 -2.82 25.12
CA GLU A 114 15.08 -2.75 26.53
C GLU A 114 14.71 -1.33 26.97
N GLU A 115 15.39 -0.31 26.42
CA GLU A 115 15.11 1.10 26.70
C GLU A 115 13.68 1.48 26.29
N TYR A 116 13.19 0.90 25.19
CA TYR A 116 11.85 1.19 24.65
C TYR A 116 10.72 0.41 25.33
N SER A 117 11.02 -0.49 26.28
CA SER A 117 10.02 -1.34 26.94
C SER A 117 8.81 -0.57 27.50
N PRO A 118 8.96 0.59 28.17
CA PRO A 118 7.81 1.35 28.68
C PRO A 118 6.89 1.88 27.57
N MET A 119 7.46 2.29 26.44
CA MET A 119 6.68 2.72 25.27
C MET A 119 5.97 1.53 24.63
N GLN A 120 6.68 0.41 24.47
CA GLN A 120 6.12 -0.82 23.91
C GLN A 120 4.90 -1.29 24.72
N GLN A 121 4.98 -1.26 26.06
CA GLN A 121 3.87 -1.63 26.94
C GLN A 121 2.63 -0.74 26.74
N LEU A 122 2.82 0.57 26.57
CA LEU A 122 1.71 1.51 26.33
C LEU A 122 1.08 1.31 24.94
N ILE A 123 1.90 1.01 23.92
CA ILE A 123 1.43 0.76 22.55
C ILE A 123 0.64 -0.56 22.46
N LEU A 124 1.11 -1.60 23.15
CA LEU A 124 0.50 -2.94 23.15
C LEU A 124 -0.64 -3.11 24.16
N ASP A 125 -1.03 -2.04 24.84
CA ASP A 125 -2.14 -2.06 25.78
C ASP A 125 -3.45 -2.46 25.06
N PRO A 126 -4.25 -3.40 25.59
CA PRO A 126 -5.45 -3.90 24.91
C PRO A 126 -6.51 -2.83 24.59
N SER A 127 -6.52 -1.69 25.30
CA SER A 127 -7.45 -0.59 25.01
C SER A 127 -7.11 0.11 23.68
N LEU A 128 -5.84 0.06 23.26
CA LEU A 128 -5.27 0.79 22.13
C LEU A 128 -5.52 2.30 22.19
N GLU A 129 -5.70 2.88 23.39
CA GLU A 129 -5.91 4.33 23.54
C GLU A 129 -4.80 5.16 22.89
N VAL A 130 -3.54 4.75 23.07
CA VAL A 130 -2.39 5.41 22.44
C VAL A 130 -2.47 5.32 20.92
N VAL A 131 -2.74 4.12 20.38
CA VAL A 131 -2.78 3.90 18.94
C VAL A 131 -3.90 4.73 18.29
N ARG A 132 -5.08 4.80 18.93
CA ARG A 132 -6.19 5.63 18.45
C ARG A 132 -5.85 7.11 18.47
N ALA A 133 -5.23 7.60 19.55
CA ALA A 133 -4.79 8.99 19.63
C ALA A 133 -3.76 9.34 18.55
N LEU A 134 -2.80 8.44 18.30
CA LEU A 134 -1.83 8.60 17.22
C LEU A 134 -2.50 8.59 15.85
N ALA A 135 -3.51 7.75 15.62
CA ALA A 135 -4.28 7.72 14.38
C ALA A 135 -4.98 9.06 14.08
N ASP A 136 -5.46 9.73 15.12
CA ASP A 136 -6.19 10.99 15.02
C ASP A 136 -5.26 12.21 14.77
N ILE A 137 -3.97 12.13 15.11
CA ILE A 137 -3.02 13.26 14.95
C ILE A 137 -1.96 13.05 13.84
N CYS A 138 -1.53 11.80 13.59
CA CYS A 138 -0.41 11.49 12.69
C CYS A 138 -0.87 11.34 11.23
N HIS A 139 -1.49 12.38 10.65
CA HIS A 139 -1.99 12.30 9.28
C HIS A 139 -0.87 12.29 8.22
N LEU A 140 0.20 13.06 8.44
CA LEU A 140 1.38 13.12 7.55
C LEU A 140 2.28 11.88 7.72
N ASP A 141 2.36 11.34 8.93
CA ASP A 141 3.16 10.17 9.28
C ASP A 141 2.38 8.84 9.27
N ARG A 142 1.21 8.81 8.62
CA ARG A 142 0.32 7.63 8.62
C ARG A 142 1.03 6.36 8.14
N MET A 143 1.81 6.46 7.07
CA MET A 143 2.50 5.30 6.48
C MET A 143 3.60 4.74 7.40
N PRO A 144 4.56 5.54 7.90
CA PRO A 144 5.51 5.08 8.91
C PRO A 144 4.84 4.51 10.15
N LEU A 145 3.82 5.22 10.69
CA LEU A 145 3.06 4.78 11.85
C LEU A 145 2.43 3.40 11.62
N ALA A 146 1.73 3.21 10.49
CA ALA A 146 1.09 1.95 10.15
C ALA A 146 2.11 0.81 10.02
N ASN A 147 3.25 1.05 9.35
CA ASN A 147 4.29 0.04 9.20
C ASN A 147 4.88 -0.38 10.56
N SER A 148 5.28 0.57 11.40
CA SER A 148 5.88 0.27 12.70
C SER A 148 4.89 -0.42 13.64
N LEU A 149 3.63 0.06 13.70
CA LEU A 149 2.58 -0.61 14.47
C LEU A 149 2.34 -2.04 13.99
N LEU A 150 2.17 -2.25 12.67
CA LEU A 150 1.91 -3.58 12.15
C LEU A 150 3.06 -4.54 12.45
N ARG A 151 4.31 -4.10 12.30
CA ARG A 151 5.50 -4.92 12.58
C ARG A 151 5.60 -5.27 14.07
N ILE A 152 5.42 -4.29 14.96
CA ILE A 152 5.42 -4.51 16.42
C ILE A 152 4.32 -5.49 16.82
N PHE A 153 3.08 -5.26 16.38
CA PHE A 153 1.97 -6.14 16.75
C PHE A 153 2.11 -7.55 16.17
N ARG A 154 2.68 -7.71 14.97
CA ARG A 154 2.99 -9.03 14.41
C ARG A 154 4.12 -9.73 15.13
N HIS A 155 5.16 -9.00 15.56
CA HIS A 155 6.23 -9.56 16.38
C HIS A 155 5.67 -10.15 17.68
N GLU A 156 4.69 -9.47 18.27
CA GLU A 156 4.01 -9.85 19.52
C GLU A 156 2.78 -10.76 19.33
N LYS A 157 2.48 -11.20 18.09
CA LYS A 157 1.33 -12.07 17.77
C LYS A 157 -0.03 -11.48 18.16
N LYS A 158 -0.16 -10.15 18.08
CA LYS A 158 -1.35 -9.36 18.43
C LYS A 158 -1.95 -8.62 17.22
N GLU A 159 -1.54 -8.93 16.00
CA GLU A 159 -2.01 -8.25 14.79
C GLU A 159 -3.53 -8.34 14.60
N ALA A 160 -4.14 -9.47 14.97
CA ALA A 160 -5.59 -9.62 14.92
C ALA A 160 -6.29 -8.70 15.92
N ASP A 161 -5.71 -8.48 17.10
CA ASP A 161 -6.30 -7.61 18.13
C ASP A 161 -6.20 -6.15 17.68
N LEU A 162 -5.08 -5.74 17.10
CA LEU A 162 -4.89 -4.41 16.51
C LEU A 162 -5.95 -4.12 15.45
N LEU A 163 -6.00 -4.98 14.42
CA LEU A 163 -6.86 -4.78 13.26
C LEU A 163 -8.34 -4.84 13.65
N ARG A 164 -8.74 -5.83 14.46
CA ARG A 164 -10.12 -5.94 14.94
C ARG A 164 -10.54 -4.68 15.71
N THR A 165 -9.74 -4.26 16.68
CA THR A 165 -10.10 -3.15 17.57
C THR A 165 -10.18 -1.81 16.82
N LEU A 166 -9.29 -1.57 15.87
CA LEU A 166 -9.36 -0.37 15.03
C LEU A 166 -10.52 -0.42 14.02
N ASN A 167 -10.78 -1.59 13.43
CA ASN A 167 -11.95 -1.79 12.58
C ASN A 167 -13.26 -1.52 13.33
N ASP A 168 -13.40 -2.06 14.54
CA ASP A 168 -14.57 -1.84 15.40
C ASP A 168 -14.71 -0.35 15.74
N ALA A 169 -13.62 0.32 16.09
CA ALA A 169 -13.64 1.76 16.38
C ALA A 169 -14.03 2.62 15.16
N GLU A 170 -13.64 2.23 13.95
CA GLU A 170 -14.04 2.92 12.72
C GLU A 170 -15.50 2.65 12.35
N ILE A 171 -15.97 1.41 12.54
CA ILE A 171 -17.39 1.05 12.43
C ILE A 171 -18.23 1.86 13.41
N ASP A 172 -17.81 1.96 14.67
CA ASP A 172 -18.53 2.70 15.72
C ASP A 172 -18.61 4.20 15.43
N LYS A 173 -17.59 4.79 14.80
CA LYS A 173 -17.56 6.21 14.41
C LYS A 173 -18.40 6.54 13.17
N GLU A 174 -18.67 5.56 12.29
CA GLU A 174 -19.34 5.80 11.00
C GLU A 174 -20.88 5.80 11.12
N ASP A 175 -21.57 6.79 10.55
CA ASP A 175 -23.04 6.83 10.62
C ASP A 175 -23.72 6.14 9.44
N GLU A 176 -23.09 6.17 8.25
CA GLU A 176 -23.69 5.70 7.01
C GLU A 176 -22.95 4.50 6.41
N THR A 177 -23.70 3.46 6.03
CA THR A 177 -23.09 2.25 5.46
C THR A 177 -22.42 2.47 4.10
N SER A 178 -22.82 3.50 3.35
CA SER A 178 -22.21 3.84 2.06
C SER A 178 -20.83 4.47 2.18
N THR A 179 -20.48 5.11 3.30
CA THR A 179 -19.19 5.80 3.52
C THR A 179 -18.17 4.95 4.26
N LEU A 180 -18.62 3.89 4.93
CA LEU A 180 -17.79 2.96 5.70
C LEU A 180 -16.52 2.51 4.95
N PHE A 181 -15.35 2.75 5.55
CA PHE A 181 -14.02 2.41 5.03
C PHE A 181 -13.67 2.98 3.64
N ARG A 182 -14.38 4.02 3.17
CA ARG A 182 -14.06 4.70 1.90
C ARG A 182 -12.88 5.66 2.01
N ALA A 183 -12.72 6.33 3.15
CA ALA A 183 -11.64 7.26 3.38
C ALA A 183 -10.31 6.54 3.64
N ALA A 184 -9.19 7.22 3.33
CA ALA A 184 -7.87 6.76 3.74
C ALA A 184 -7.66 7.07 5.23
N SER A 185 -7.70 6.03 6.06
CA SER A 185 -7.51 6.06 7.51
C SER A 185 -6.29 5.21 7.92
N LEU A 186 -5.84 5.35 9.17
CA LEU A 186 -4.81 4.44 9.70
C LEU A 186 -5.27 2.99 9.64
N THR A 187 -6.54 2.72 10.00
CA THR A 187 -7.15 1.39 9.98
C THR A 187 -7.11 0.75 8.60
N THR A 188 -7.57 1.49 7.59
CA THR A 188 -7.61 0.99 6.21
C THR A 188 -6.21 0.78 5.66
N THR A 189 -5.25 1.66 6.00
CA THR A 189 -3.84 1.50 5.65
C THR A 189 -3.23 0.25 6.31
N LEU A 190 -3.51 0.00 7.59
CA LEU A 190 -3.07 -1.20 8.29
C LEU A 190 -3.63 -2.48 7.67
N MET A 191 -4.91 -2.48 7.29
CA MET A 191 -5.55 -3.59 6.57
C MET A 191 -4.88 -3.83 5.21
N ASP A 192 -4.62 -2.78 4.43
CA ASP A 192 -3.95 -2.88 3.13
C ASP A 192 -2.54 -3.48 3.27
N LEU A 193 -1.73 -2.96 4.20
CA LEU A 193 -0.38 -3.46 4.50
C LEU A 193 -0.41 -4.91 4.98
N TYR A 194 -1.35 -5.25 5.87
CA TYR A 194 -1.47 -6.60 6.40
C TYR A 194 -1.83 -7.59 5.29
N MET A 195 -2.88 -7.34 4.52
CA MET A 195 -3.30 -8.20 3.40
C MET A 195 -2.17 -8.36 2.39
N LYS A 196 -1.49 -7.27 2.01
CA LYS A 196 -0.34 -7.33 1.10
C LYS A 196 0.79 -8.21 1.65
N SER A 197 0.99 -8.23 2.97
CA SER A 197 2.08 -9.01 3.59
C SER A 197 1.80 -10.52 3.70
N ILE A 198 0.54 -10.94 3.83
CA ILE A 198 0.17 -12.35 4.11
C ILE A 198 -0.59 -13.05 2.99
N CYS A 199 -1.22 -12.33 2.06
CA CYS A 199 -2.10 -12.93 1.05
C CYS A 199 -1.40 -13.41 -0.22
N HIS A 200 -0.06 -13.49 -0.26
CA HIS A 200 0.69 -13.92 -1.44
C HIS A 200 0.18 -15.26 -2.01
N GLY A 201 0.03 -16.29 -1.16
CA GLY A 201 -0.48 -17.60 -1.58
C GLY A 201 -1.92 -17.55 -2.09
N PHE A 202 -2.78 -16.75 -1.45
CA PHE A 202 -4.16 -16.54 -1.90
C PHE A 202 -4.21 -15.86 -3.28
N LEU A 203 -3.43 -14.80 -3.50
CA LEU A 203 -3.36 -14.09 -4.77
C LEU A 203 -2.82 -14.98 -5.90
N GLN A 204 -1.76 -15.75 -5.62
CA GLN A 204 -1.21 -16.71 -6.57
C GLN A 204 -2.28 -17.71 -7.01
N LYS A 205 -2.97 -18.33 -6.05
CA LYS A 205 -3.99 -19.33 -6.38
C LYS A 205 -5.22 -18.74 -7.06
N ALA A 206 -5.66 -17.55 -6.62
CA ALA A 206 -6.90 -16.95 -7.08
C ALA A 206 -6.79 -16.31 -8.47
N ILE A 207 -5.70 -15.62 -8.78
CA ILE A 207 -5.66 -14.72 -9.95
C ILE A 207 -4.42 -14.86 -10.85
N GLN A 208 -3.34 -15.52 -10.43
CA GLN A 208 -2.08 -15.54 -11.21
C GLN A 208 -2.23 -16.16 -12.60
N GLU A 209 -2.90 -17.31 -12.71
CA GLU A 209 -3.11 -17.98 -13.99
C GLU A 209 -3.88 -17.10 -14.98
N ILE A 210 -4.87 -16.35 -14.49
CA ILE A 210 -5.66 -15.42 -15.30
C ILE A 210 -4.83 -14.21 -15.74
N VAL A 211 -4.00 -13.68 -14.85
CA VAL A 211 -3.08 -12.60 -15.20
C VAL A 211 -2.14 -13.06 -16.31
N PHE A 212 -1.55 -14.25 -16.21
CA PHE A 212 -0.68 -14.81 -17.26
C PHE A 212 -1.43 -15.05 -18.57
N LYS A 213 -2.65 -15.61 -18.52
CA LYS A 213 -3.50 -15.78 -19.70
C LYS A 213 -3.73 -14.45 -20.43
N LEU A 214 -4.01 -13.37 -19.70
CA LEU A 214 -4.24 -12.04 -20.28
C LEU A 214 -2.98 -11.39 -20.85
N LEU A 215 -1.80 -11.70 -20.30
CA LEU A 215 -0.52 -11.22 -20.83
C LEU A 215 -0.15 -11.86 -22.16
N GLU A 216 -0.53 -13.12 -22.37
CA GLU A 216 -0.25 -13.89 -23.59
C GLU A 216 -1.38 -13.83 -24.62
N ALA A 217 -2.56 -13.34 -24.23
CA ALA A 217 -3.73 -13.25 -25.09
C ALA A 217 -3.48 -12.33 -26.29
N LYS A 218 -4.00 -12.74 -27.45
CA LYS A 218 -4.06 -11.90 -28.66
C LYS A 218 -5.40 -11.16 -28.78
N GLN A 219 -6.43 -11.64 -28.10
CA GLN A 219 -7.76 -11.05 -28.09
C GLN A 219 -7.83 -9.96 -27.02
N SER A 220 -8.42 -8.82 -27.37
CA SER A 220 -8.67 -7.71 -26.43
C SER A 220 -9.93 -7.98 -25.59
N CYS A 221 -10.02 -7.36 -24.41
CA CYS A 221 -11.27 -7.27 -23.65
C CYS A 221 -11.90 -5.86 -23.71
N GLU A 222 -11.41 -4.97 -24.58
CA GLU A 222 -11.96 -3.62 -24.74
C GLU A 222 -13.35 -3.66 -25.37
N LEU A 223 -14.31 -3.00 -24.71
CA LEU A 223 -15.71 -2.90 -25.17
C LEU A 223 -16.11 -1.46 -25.48
N ASN A 224 -15.30 -0.47 -25.11
CA ASN A 224 -15.62 0.92 -25.41
C ASN A 224 -15.39 1.20 -26.90
N PRO A 225 -16.43 1.54 -27.68
CA PRO A 225 -16.31 1.72 -29.12
C PRO A 225 -15.31 2.81 -29.52
N THR A 226 -15.09 3.81 -28.65
CA THR A 226 -14.14 4.92 -28.91
C THR A 226 -12.68 4.54 -28.72
N LYS A 227 -12.41 3.38 -28.09
CA LYS A 227 -11.06 2.89 -27.78
C LYS A 227 -10.71 1.61 -28.55
N MET A 228 -11.66 1.07 -29.30
CA MET A 228 -11.45 -0.09 -30.16
C MET A 228 -10.82 0.34 -31.47
N GLU A 229 -9.84 -0.42 -31.95
CA GLU A 229 -9.25 -0.23 -33.28
C GLU A 229 -10.25 -0.66 -34.38
N THR A 230 -10.97 -1.75 -34.12
CA THR A 230 -11.88 -2.43 -35.03
C THR A 230 -13.23 -2.69 -34.34
N PRO A 231 -14.28 -1.91 -34.67
CA PRO A 231 -15.60 -2.06 -34.05
C PRO A 231 -16.23 -3.46 -34.22
N ASP A 232 -15.91 -4.16 -35.31
CA ASP A 232 -16.42 -5.51 -35.61
C ASP A 232 -15.94 -6.57 -34.60
N ASP A 233 -14.84 -6.31 -33.88
CA ASP A 233 -14.30 -7.21 -32.86
C ASP A 233 -15.09 -7.16 -31.54
N ALA A 234 -16.10 -6.29 -31.41
CA ALA A 234 -16.84 -6.09 -30.17
C ALA A 234 -17.46 -7.39 -29.63
N CYS A 235 -18.00 -8.22 -30.53
CA CYS A 235 -18.59 -9.51 -30.14
C CYS A 235 -17.51 -10.47 -29.61
N ALA A 236 -16.39 -10.61 -30.33
CA ALA A 236 -15.28 -11.48 -29.94
C ALA A 236 -14.61 -11.00 -28.62
N ASN A 237 -14.45 -9.68 -28.44
CA ASN A 237 -13.94 -9.08 -27.20
C ASN A 237 -14.88 -9.37 -26.02
N ALA A 238 -16.20 -9.26 -26.23
CA ALA A 238 -17.20 -9.54 -25.20
C ALA A 238 -17.21 -11.03 -24.81
N GLU A 239 -17.20 -11.93 -25.79
CA GLU A 239 -17.12 -13.38 -25.55
C GLU A 239 -15.85 -13.75 -24.77
N PHE A 240 -14.70 -13.22 -25.19
CA PHE A 240 -13.43 -13.46 -24.50
C PHE A 240 -13.42 -12.89 -23.08
N LEU A 241 -13.91 -11.66 -22.88
CA LEU A 241 -14.04 -11.08 -21.54
C LEU A 241 -14.95 -11.92 -20.64
N LEU A 242 -16.13 -12.33 -21.13
CA LEU A 242 -17.06 -13.16 -20.36
C LEU A 242 -16.45 -14.52 -20.00
N GLN A 243 -15.70 -15.14 -20.91
CA GLN A 243 -14.97 -16.37 -20.62
C GLN A 243 -13.94 -16.15 -19.49
N VAL A 244 -13.11 -15.11 -19.60
CA VAL A 244 -12.12 -14.79 -18.57
C VAL A 244 -12.79 -14.48 -17.23
N LEU A 245 -13.94 -13.80 -17.24
CA LEU A 245 -14.71 -13.49 -16.03
C LEU A 245 -15.26 -14.74 -15.34
N ASP A 246 -15.82 -15.69 -16.10
CA ASP A 246 -16.28 -16.96 -15.53
C ASP A 246 -15.10 -17.77 -14.93
N GLU A 247 -13.96 -17.83 -15.62
CA GLU A 247 -12.76 -18.55 -15.14
C GLU A 247 -12.17 -17.91 -13.87
N VAL A 248 -11.94 -16.60 -13.85
CA VAL A 248 -11.35 -15.91 -12.69
C VAL A 248 -12.28 -15.93 -11.49
N THR A 249 -13.60 -15.80 -11.70
CA THR A 249 -14.59 -15.85 -10.62
C THR A 249 -14.64 -17.23 -9.99
N LEU A 250 -14.61 -18.29 -10.81
CA LEU A 250 -14.52 -19.65 -10.30
C LEU A 250 -13.23 -19.87 -9.52
N SER A 251 -12.08 -19.43 -10.07
CA SER A 251 -10.78 -19.54 -9.42
C SER A 251 -10.77 -18.86 -8.05
N ILE A 252 -11.24 -17.61 -7.96
CA ILE A 252 -11.34 -16.87 -6.69
C ILE A 252 -12.22 -17.63 -5.69
N PHE A 253 -13.41 -18.07 -6.11
CA PHE A 253 -14.36 -18.75 -5.22
C PHE A 253 -13.84 -20.10 -4.71
N MET A 254 -13.05 -20.81 -5.50
CA MET A 254 -12.43 -22.09 -5.11
C MET A 254 -11.14 -21.92 -4.30
N SER A 255 -10.62 -20.70 -4.17
CA SER A 255 -9.33 -20.41 -3.52
C SER A 255 -9.46 -19.88 -2.09
N PHE A 256 -10.67 -19.83 -1.52
CA PHE A 256 -10.90 -19.21 -0.21
C PHE A 256 -10.08 -19.84 0.93
N ASP A 257 -9.73 -21.12 0.83
CA ASP A 257 -8.90 -21.83 1.81
C ASP A 257 -7.41 -21.44 1.77
N PHE A 258 -6.96 -20.78 0.69
CA PHE A 258 -5.63 -20.18 0.62
C PHE A 258 -5.59 -18.78 1.28
N CYS A 259 -6.74 -18.20 1.61
CA CYS A 259 -6.80 -16.96 2.38
C CYS A 259 -6.39 -17.25 3.84
N PRO A 260 -5.38 -16.53 4.38
CA PRO A 260 -4.87 -16.82 5.73
C PRO A 260 -5.95 -16.77 6.80
N LYS A 261 -5.97 -17.75 7.70
CA LYS A 261 -7.03 -17.91 8.71
C LYS A 261 -7.21 -16.67 9.59
N THR A 262 -6.14 -15.99 9.95
CA THR A 262 -6.20 -14.76 10.75
C THR A 262 -6.95 -13.65 10.03
N LEU A 263 -6.76 -13.48 8.71
CA LEU A 263 -7.52 -12.51 7.91
C LEU A 263 -8.99 -12.93 7.80
N ARG A 264 -9.25 -14.22 7.58
CA ARG A 264 -10.62 -14.77 7.56
C ARG A 264 -11.35 -14.51 8.89
N TYR A 265 -10.67 -14.69 10.02
CA TYR A 265 -11.17 -14.33 11.35
C TYR A 265 -11.48 -12.83 11.48
N ILE A 266 -10.57 -11.96 11.04
CA ILE A 266 -10.79 -10.50 11.06
C ILE A 266 -12.01 -10.13 10.19
N CYS A 267 -12.19 -10.76 9.03
CA CYS A 267 -13.37 -10.59 8.20
C CYS A 267 -14.65 -11.02 8.92
N GLY A 268 -14.63 -12.16 9.63
CA GLY A 268 -15.73 -12.61 10.48
C GLY A 268 -16.04 -11.65 11.64
N CYS A 269 -15.03 -11.00 12.22
CA CYS A 269 -15.23 -9.92 13.18
C CYS A 269 -15.92 -8.71 12.53
N LEU A 270 -15.43 -8.24 11.38
CA LEU A 270 -16.06 -7.16 10.62
C LEU A 270 -17.54 -7.43 10.36
N GLN A 271 -17.88 -8.64 9.90
CA GLN A 271 -19.27 -9.04 9.66
C GLN A 271 -20.13 -8.90 10.92
N ARG A 272 -19.65 -9.43 12.06
CA ARG A 272 -20.37 -9.36 13.34
C ARG A 272 -20.58 -7.92 13.80
N SER A 273 -19.55 -7.09 13.72
CA SER A 273 -19.59 -5.69 14.16
C SER A 273 -20.58 -4.87 13.32
N VAL A 274 -20.54 -4.97 11.99
CA VAL A 274 -21.49 -4.23 11.14
C VAL A 274 -22.92 -4.76 11.25
N MET A 275 -23.12 -6.06 11.49
CA MET A 275 -24.45 -6.63 11.73
C MET A 275 -25.03 -6.18 13.07
N GLY A 276 -24.19 -5.98 14.09
CA GLY A 276 -24.60 -5.41 15.36
C GLY A 276 -25.03 -3.95 15.23
N LYS A 277 -24.28 -3.15 14.45
CA LYS A 277 -24.56 -1.73 14.26
C LYS A 277 -25.72 -1.44 13.29
N TRP A 278 -25.79 -2.16 12.17
CA TRP A 278 -26.83 -1.98 11.14
C TRP A 278 -27.59 -3.28 10.86
N PRO A 279 -28.41 -3.77 11.81
CA PRO A 279 -29.08 -5.08 11.69
C PRO A 279 -30.13 -5.15 10.57
N HIS A 280 -30.62 -4.01 10.09
CA HIS A 280 -31.62 -3.93 9.02
C HIS A 280 -31.02 -3.93 7.61
N GLU A 281 -29.70 -3.73 7.48
CA GLU A 281 -29.03 -3.66 6.20
C GLU A 281 -28.59 -5.04 5.72
N ARG A 282 -29.45 -5.70 4.93
CA ARG A 282 -29.28 -7.10 4.48
C ARG A 282 -27.88 -7.45 3.96
N PHE A 283 -27.25 -6.54 3.23
CA PHE A 283 -25.97 -6.76 2.57
C PHE A 283 -24.79 -6.09 3.26
N VAL A 284 -24.95 -5.45 4.42
CA VAL A 284 -23.85 -4.74 5.09
C VAL A 284 -22.70 -5.69 5.44
N ARG A 285 -23.02 -6.91 5.89
CA ARG A 285 -22.02 -7.94 6.24
C ARG A 285 -21.17 -8.40 5.06
N THR A 286 -21.74 -8.45 3.86
CA THR A 286 -20.99 -8.85 2.66
C THR A 286 -20.24 -7.65 2.07
N ARG A 287 -20.86 -6.47 2.07
CA ARG A 287 -20.24 -5.23 1.59
C ARG A 287 -18.97 -4.87 2.35
N VAL A 288 -18.95 -4.98 3.68
CA VAL A 288 -17.76 -4.64 4.47
C VAL A 288 -16.56 -5.55 4.13
N VAL A 289 -16.80 -6.85 3.97
CA VAL A 289 -15.73 -7.81 3.59
C VAL A 289 -15.31 -7.60 2.14
N SER A 290 -16.28 -7.39 1.24
CA SER A 290 -16.04 -7.08 -0.17
C SER A 290 -15.16 -5.84 -0.35
N GLY A 291 -15.36 -4.81 0.48
CA GLY A 291 -14.56 -3.59 0.51
C GLY A 291 -13.07 -3.82 0.81
N PHE A 292 -12.72 -4.89 1.52
CA PHE A 292 -11.31 -5.27 1.72
C PHE A 292 -10.84 -6.29 0.68
N ILE A 293 -11.56 -7.41 0.53
CA ILE A 293 -11.10 -8.54 -0.28
C ILE A 293 -11.10 -8.23 -1.78
N PHE A 294 -12.10 -7.51 -2.29
CA PHE A 294 -12.15 -7.15 -3.70
C PHE A 294 -11.57 -5.77 -3.96
N LEU A 295 -12.07 -4.74 -3.28
CA LEU A 295 -11.71 -3.36 -3.58
C LEU A 295 -10.26 -3.02 -3.20
N ARG A 296 -9.72 -3.60 -2.12
CA ARG A 296 -8.38 -3.27 -1.61
C ARG A 296 -7.32 -4.35 -1.86
N LEU A 297 -7.71 -5.58 -2.17
CA LEU A 297 -6.79 -6.70 -2.39
C LEU A 297 -6.85 -7.23 -3.83
N LEU A 298 -7.92 -7.94 -4.22
CA LEU A 298 -7.96 -8.66 -5.50
C LEU A 298 -7.98 -7.71 -6.71
N CYS A 299 -8.83 -6.69 -6.73
CA CYS A 299 -8.91 -5.77 -7.88
C CYS A 299 -7.62 -4.94 -8.03
N PRO A 300 -7.02 -4.38 -6.97
CA PRO A 300 -5.70 -3.75 -7.07
C PRO A 300 -4.60 -4.72 -7.54
N ALA A 301 -4.63 -5.99 -7.13
CA ALA A 301 -3.68 -7.00 -7.58
C ALA A 301 -3.85 -7.38 -9.06
N ILE A 302 -5.09 -7.35 -9.58
CA ILE A 302 -5.35 -7.53 -11.02
C ILE A 302 -4.92 -6.29 -11.81
N LEU A 303 -5.18 -5.08 -11.29
CA LEU A 303 -4.81 -3.81 -11.95
C LEU A 303 -3.29 -3.60 -12.00
N ASN A 304 -2.60 -3.91 -10.91
CA ASN A 304 -1.16 -3.69 -10.74
C ASN A 304 -0.44 -4.96 -10.25
N PRO A 305 -0.44 -6.05 -11.03
CA PRO A 305 0.06 -7.37 -10.60
C PRO A 305 1.54 -7.35 -10.18
N ARG A 306 2.32 -6.41 -10.70
CA ARG A 306 3.72 -6.21 -10.28
C ARG A 306 3.85 -5.77 -8.83
N GLN A 307 2.98 -4.87 -8.35
CA GLN A 307 3.02 -4.37 -6.97
C GLN A 307 2.67 -5.45 -5.93
N PHE A 308 2.04 -6.54 -6.39
CA PHE A 308 1.66 -7.71 -5.60
C PHE A 308 2.55 -8.93 -5.91
N ASN A 309 3.68 -8.73 -6.59
CA ASN A 309 4.66 -9.77 -6.93
C ASN A 309 4.08 -10.96 -7.74
N ILE A 310 3.03 -10.72 -8.53
CA ILE A 310 2.44 -11.73 -9.42
C ILE A 310 3.26 -11.82 -10.71
N ILE A 311 3.72 -10.67 -11.22
CA ILE A 311 4.56 -10.55 -12.42
C ILE A 311 5.78 -9.69 -12.15
N SER A 312 6.87 -9.92 -12.90
CA SER A 312 8.12 -9.17 -12.73
C SER A 312 8.21 -7.92 -13.61
N GLU A 313 7.60 -7.94 -14.79
CA GLU A 313 7.60 -6.83 -15.75
C GLU A 313 6.22 -6.18 -15.90
N PRO A 314 6.14 -4.90 -16.33
CA PRO A 314 4.87 -4.24 -16.58
C PRO A 314 4.08 -4.94 -17.69
N ALA A 315 2.76 -5.02 -17.53
CA ALA A 315 1.88 -5.56 -18.56
C ALA A 315 1.94 -4.71 -19.84
N PRO A 316 1.99 -5.32 -21.04
CA PRO A 316 1.85 -4.59 -22.30
C PRO A 316 0.54 -3.81 -22.36
N PRO A 317 0.44 -2.70 -23.13
CA PRO A 317 -0.74 -1.82 -23.13
C PRO A 317 -2.08 -2.53 -23.33
N MET A 318 -2.15 -3.49 -24.26
CA MET A 318 -3.35 -4.28 -24.51
C MET A 318 -3.74 -5.14 -23.31
N ALA A 319 -2.79 -5.88 -22.74
CA ALA A 319 -3.03 -6.72 -21.56
C ALA A 319 -3.38 -5.88 -20.32
N ALA A 320 -2.69 -4.75 -20.11
CA ALA A 320 -3.02 -3.79 -19.06
C ALA A 320 -4.48 -3.29 -19.20
N ARG A 321 -4.93 -3.04 -20.43
CA ARG A 321 -6.32 -2.66 -20.68
C ARG A 321 -7.29 -3.79 -20.36
N SER A 322 -6.99 -5.03 -20.76
CA SER A 322 -7.83 -6.18 -20.42
C SER A 322 -7.90 -6.45 -18.92
N LEU A 323 -6.80 -6.30 -18.18
CA LEU A 323 -6.77 -6.37 -16.72
C LEU A 323 -7.69 -5.33 -16.08
N ILE A 324 -7.73 -4.09 -16.60
CA ILE A 324 -8.67 -3.05 -16.16
C ILE A 324 -10.12 -3.49 -16.37
N MET A 325 -10.45 -4.07 -17.53
CA MET A 325 -11.81 -4.51 -17.84
C MET A 325 -12.25 -5.63 -16.89
N VAL A 326 -11.38 -6.61 -16.63
CA VAL A 326 -11.65 -7.71 -15.69
C VAL A 326 -11.83 -7.19 -14.26
N ALA A 327 -10.90 -6.38 -13.75
CA ALA A 327 -10.99 -5.80 -12.41
C ALA A 327 -12.27 -4.99 -12.22
N LYS A 328 -12.68 -4.21 -13.25
CA LYS A 328 -13.90 -3.43 -13.22
C LYS A 328 -15.16 -4.28 -13.11
N CYS A 329 -15.25 -5.34 -13.90
CA CYS A 329 -16.41 -6.24 -13.86
C CYS A 329 -16.49 -7.00 -12.53
N LEU A 330 -15.34 -7.46 -12.01
CA LEU A 330 -15.26 -8.08 -10.69
C LEU A 330 -15.63 -7.11 -9.58
N GLN A 331 -15.22 -5.84 -9.66
CA GLN A 331 -15.59 -4.82 -8.69
C GLN A 331 -17.11 -4.57 -8.69
N ASN A 332 -17.75 -4.51 -9.86
CA ASN A 332 -19.20 -4.38 -9.96
C ASN A 332 -19.94 -5.60 -9.39
N LEU A 333 -19.46 -6.82 -9.69
CA LEU A 333 -19.99 -8.04 -9.10
C LEU A 333 -19.83 -8.03 -7.56
N ALA A 334 -18.67 -7.64 -7.04
CA ALA A 334 -18.39 -7.55 -5.61
C ALA A 334 -19.25 -6.49 -4.89
N ASN A 335 -19.65 -5.44 -5.61
CA ASN A 335 -20.59 -4.40 -5.15
C ASN A 335 -22.07 -4.82 -5.34
N LEU A 336 -22.33 -5.95 -6.02
CA LEU A 336 -23.66 -6.45 -6.37
C LEU A 336 -24.47 -5.49 -7.28
N VAL A 337 -23.78 -4.68 -8.08
CA VAL A 337 -24.39 -3.68 -8.99
C VAL A 337 -24.15 -4.03 -10.45
N GLU A 338 -25.14 -3.74 -11.28
CA GLU A 338 -25.07 -3.90 -12.73
C GLU A 338 -24.50 -2.64 -13.40
N PHE A 339 -24.00 -2.80 -14.63
CA PHE A 339 -23.73 -1.67 -15.50
C PHE A 339 -25.04 -1.08 -16.02
N GLY A 340 -25.04 0.23 -16.27
CA GLY A 340 -26.18 0.96 -16.82
C GLY A 340 -25.73 2.23 -17.54
N GLY A 341 -26.64 3.18 -17.75
CA GLY A 341 -26.51 4.30 -18.70
C GLY A 341 -25.26 5.21 -18.64
N LYS A 342 -24.40 5.11 -17.62
CA LYS A 342 -23.06 5.76 -17.64
C LYS A 342 -22.08 5.04 -18.58
N GLU A 343 -22.21 3.73 -18.74
CA GLU A 343 -21.37 2.90 -19.60
C GLU A 343 -22.20 1.84 -20.34
N PRO A 344 -23.00 2.25 -21.34
CA PRO A 344 -23.93 1.35 -22.04
C PRO A 344 -23.24 0.14 -22.68
N TYR A 345 -22.00 0.31 -23.15
CA TYR A 345 -21.21 -0.77 -23.76
C TYR A 345 -20.86 -1.92 -22.80
N MET A 346 -20.99 -1.72 -21.48
CA MET A 346 -20.74 -2.76 -20.47
C MET A 346 -21.99 -3.58 -20.14
N GLU A 347 -23.18 -3.22 -20.62
CA GLU A 347 -24.43 -3.93 -20.29
C GLU A 347 -24.43 -5.39 -20.75
N VAL A 348 -23.62 -5.74 -21.76
CA VAL A 348 -23.37 -7.13 -22.20
C VAL A 348 -22.81 -8.02 -21.08
N VAL A 349 -22.22 -7.43 -20.02
CA VAL A 349 -21.68 -8.14 -18.86
C VAL A 349 -22.72 -8.37 -17.76
N ASN A 350 -23.87 -7.69 -17.79
CA ASN A 350 -24.91 -7.81 -16.76
C ASN A 350 -25.42 -9.25 -16.56
N PRO A 351 -25.61 -10.09 -17.60
CA PRO A 351 -25.96 -11.50 -17.42
C PRO A 351 -24.95 -12.27 -16.55
N PHE A 352 -23.65 -12.00 -16.71
CA PHE A 352 -22.61 -12.58 -15.86
C PHE A 352 -22.74 -12.11 -14.41
N ILE A 353 -23.02 -10.81 -14.19
CA ILE A 353 -23.19 -10.26 -12.83
C ILE A 353 -24.39 -10.93 -12.16
N LEU A 354 -25.55 -10.93 -12.81
CA LEU A 354 -26.79 -11.52 -12.31
C LEU A 354 -26.62 -13.00 -11.94
N LYS A 355 -25.96 -13.79 -12.81
CA LYS A 355 -25.64 -15.20 -12.58
C LYS A 355 -24.78 -15.43 -11.32
N ASN A 356 -23.94 -14.47 -10.94
CA ASN A 356 -22.93 -14.65 -9.89
C ASN A 356 -23.21 -13.87 -8.59
N LYS A 357 -24.23 -12.99 -8.51
CA LYS A 357 -24.55 -12.19 -7.31
C LYS A 357 -24.69 -13.06 -6.04
N GLU A 358 -25.47 -14.12 -6.11
CA GLU A 358 -25.67 -15.01 -4.94
C GLU A 358 -24.41 -15.80 -4.59
N ARG A 359 -23.68 -16.26 -5.60
CA ARG A 359 -22.39 -16.96 -5.41
C ARG A 359 -21.36 -16.07 -4.71
N MET A 360 -21.33 -14.78 -5.05
CA MET A 360 -20.49 -13.78 -4.38
C MET A 360 -20.84 -13.64 -2.89
N VAL A 361 -22.14 -13.57 -2.56
CA VAL A 361 -22.60 -13.51 -1.16
C VAL A 361 -22.17 -14.77 -0.39
N VAL A 362 -22.40 -15.96 -0.97
CA VAL A 362 -22.01 -17.24 -0.35
C VAL A 362 -20.50 -17.30 -0.14
N PHE A 363 -19.70 -16.90 -1.13
CA PHE A 363 -18.25 -16.86 -1.01
C PHE A 363 -17.77 -15.95 0.13
N LEU A 364 -18.31 -14.73 0.24
CA LEU A 364 -17.91 -13.78 1.28
C LEU A 364 -18.27 -14.28 2.69
N ASP A 365 -19.43 -14.92 2.84
CA ASP A 365 -19.85 -15.55 4.10
C ASP A 365 -18.96 -16.77 4.44
N GLN A 366 -18.61 -17.61 3.46
CA GLN A 366 -17.70 -18.76 3.65
C GLN A 366 -16.26 -18.35 3.99
N LEU A 367 -15.74 -17.34 3.30
CA LEU A 367 -14.41 -16.77 3.56
C LEU A 367 -14.31 -16.27 5.00
N SER A 368 -15.37 -15.65 5.50
CA SER A 368 -15.43 -15.03 6.84
C SER A 368 -15.82 -16.00 7.96
N ASN A 369 -16.09 -17.27 7.65
CA ASN A 369 -16.56 -18.26 8.62
C ASN A 369 -15.43 -18.86 9.47
N VAL A 370 -14.76 -18.02 10.27
CA VAL A 370 -13.76 -18.41 11.25
C VAL A 370 -14.15 -17.78 12.61
N PRO A 371 -14.84 -18.52 13.49
CA PRO A 371 -15.47 -17.94 14.67
C PRO A 371 -14.45 -17.56 15.76
N GLU A 372 -13.44 -18.40 15.94
CA GLU A 372 -12.41 -18.28 16.96
C GLU A 372 -11.13 -17.67 16.40
N LYS A 373 -10.44 -16.90 17.25
CA LYS A 373 -9.15 -16.31 16.89
C LYS A 373 -8.15 -17.46 16.70
N PRO A 374 -7.56 -17.65 15.49
CA PRO A 374 -6.54 -18.67 15.32
C PRO A 374 -5.31 -18.30 16.15
N GLU A 375 -4.55 -19.31 16.59
CA GLU A 375 -3.18 -19.08 17.04
C GLU A 375 -2.40 -18.41 15.90
N SER A 376 -1.56 -17.42 16.19
CA SER A 376 -0.84 -16.70 15.13
C SER A 376 -0.02 -17.68 14.28
N GLU A 377 -0.55 -17.97 13.08
CA GLU A 377 0.07 -18.77 12.03
C GLU A 377 1.10 -17.88 11.33
N GLY A 378 2.27 -17.73 11.96
CA GLY A 378 3.38 -16.97 11.41
C GLY A 378 4.63 -17.11 12.25
N GLU A 379 5.78 -17.18 11.59
CA GLU A 379 7.07 -16.89 12.23
C GLU A 379 6.97 -15.50 12.89
N ARG A 380 7.64 -15.30 14.05
CA ARG A 380 7.83 -13.95 14.58
C ARG A 380 8.35 -13.09 13.42
N GLY A 381 7.66 -11.99 13.12
CA GLY A 381 7.99 -11.17 11.96
C GLY A 381 9.50 -10.89 11.95
N LYS A 382 10.16 -11.17 10.81
CA LYS A 382 11.55 -10.74 10.60
C LYS A 382 11.56 -9.22 10.69
N GLY A 383 12.06 -8.69 11.79
CA GLY A 383 12.04 -7.27 12.09
C GLY A 383 12.94 -6.98 13.27
N ASP A 384 13.35 -5.72 13.36
CA ASP A 384 14.06 -5.17 14.49
C ASP A 384 13.06 -4.33 15.30
N PRO A 385 12.49 -4.87 16.40
CA PRO A 385 11.52 -4.15 17.20
C PRO A 385 12.06 -2.82 17.74
N ALA A 386 13.38 -2.71 17.96
CA ALA A 386 13.98 -1.46 18.42
C ALA A 386 13.89 -0.36 17.36
N ARG A 387 14.08 -0.70 16.07
CA ARG A 387 13.92 0.25 14.95
C ARG A 387 12.48 0.75 14.82
N ASP A 388 11.51 -0.16 14.89
CA ASP A 388 10.09 0.21 14.82
C ASP A 388 9.66 1.04 16.05
N LEU A 389 10.14 0.70 17.25
CA LEU A 389 9.90 1.48 18.47
C LEU A 389 10.60 2.84 18.44
N GLY A 390 11.81 2.94 17.89
CA GLY A 390 12.51 4.19 17.64
C GLY A 390 11.73 5.09 16.68
N THR A 391 11.12 4.51 15.64
CA THR A 391 10.25 5.24 14.71
C THR A 391 9.00 5.76 15.42
N LEU A 392 8.33 4.93 16.25
CA LEU A 392 7.19 5.39 17.06
C LEU A 392 7.59 6.48 18.06
N HIS A 393 8.77 6.38 18.67
CA HIS A 393 9.31 7.42 19.55
C HIS A 393 9.51 8.73 18.80
N HIS A 394 10.14 8.70 17.62
CA HIS A 394 10.31 9.86 16.77
C HIS A 394 8.96 10.52 16.43
N ILE A 395 7.96 9.74 16.00
CA ILE A 395 6.60 10.24 15.71
C ILE A 395 5.98 10.89 16.95
N CYS A 396 6.11 10.27 18.13
CA CYS A 396 5.61 10.85 19.38
C CYS A 396 6.31 12.18 19.74
N VAL A 397 7.61 12.31 19.43
CA VAL A 397 8.36 13.57 19.61
C VAL A 397 7.86 14.65 18.64
N THR A 398 7.69 14.31 17.36
CA THR A 398 7.17 15.22 16.33
C THR A 398 5.81 15.79 16.72
N HIS A 399 4.93 14.94 17.25
CA HIS A 399 3.56 15.29 17.66
C HIS A 399 3.41 15.59 19.17
N LEU A 400 4.51 15.87 19.88
CA LEU A 400 4.50 15.97 21.34
C LEU A 400 3.53 17.04 21.87
N LYS A 401 3.41 18.19 21.18
CA LYS A 401 2.50 19.28 21.59
C LYS A 401 1.02 18.86 21.54
N GLU A 402 0.63 18.13 20.51
CA GLU A 402 -0.74 17.60 20.35
C GLU A 402 -1.01 16.51 21.40
N LEU A 403 -0.06 15.61 21.61
CA LEU A 403 -0.13 14.59 22.66
C LEU A 403 -0.24 15.22 24.06
N GLN A 404 0.50 16.30 24.34
CA GLN A 404 0.38 17.06 25.59
C GLN A 404 -1.01 17.67 25.76
N ALA A 405 -1.62 18.20 24.70
CA ALA A 405 -2.98 18.73 24.75
C ALA A 405 -4.00 17.63 25.08
N LEU A 406 -3.91 16.47 24.42
CA LEU A 406 -4.79 15.32 24.68
C LEU A 406 -4.56 14.68 26.05
N SER A 407 -3.33 14.72 26.58
CA SER A 407 -2.98 14.16 27.90
C SER A 407 -3.68 14.84 29.08
N ARG A 408 -4.24 16.04 28.87
CA ARG A 408 -5.01 16.76 29.90
C ARG A 408 -6.28 16.02 30.31
N SER A 409 -6.88 15.29 29.38
CA SER A 409 -8.11 14.51 29.62
C SER A 409 -7.87 13.00 29.66
N GLN A 410 -6.73 12.51 29.15
CA GLN A 410 -6.44 11.08 29.04
C GLN A 410 -5.20 10.67 29.83
N ALA A 411 -5.40 9.88 30.89
CA ALA A 411 -4.32 9.45 31.79
C ALA A 411 -3.25 8.58 31.10
N THR A 412 -3.64 7.74 30.14
CA THR A 412 -2.73 6.90 29.36
C THR A 412 -1.81 7.74 28.49
N LEU A 413 -2.33 8.78 27.84
CA LEU A 413 -1.52 9.71 27.05
C LEU A 413 -0.58 10.54 27.93
N LYS A 414 -0.96 10.85 29.17
CA LYS A 414 -0.05 11.48 30.13
C LYS A 414 1.17 10.60 30.42
N LYS A 415 0.98 9.27 30.52
CA LYS A 415 2.11 8.32 30.65
C LYS A 415 2.96 8.31 29.38
N LEU A 416 2.33 8.30 28.21
CA LEU A 416 3.04 8.31 26.92
C LEU A 416 3.94 9.54 26.76
N VAL A 417 3.43 10.73 27.10
CA VAL A 417 4.20 11.98 27.06
C VAL A 417 5.43 11.87 27.97
N THR A 418 5.26 11.43 29.21
CA THR A 418 6.38 11.22 30.16
C THR A 418 7.41 10.23 29.62
N VAL A 419 6.97 9.11 29.06
CA VAL A 419 7.87 8.09 28.47
C VAL A 419 8.60 8.66 27.26
N THR A 420 7.92 9.43 26.41
CA THR A 420 8.51 10.06 25.21
C THR A 420 9.62 11.04 25.60
N GLU A 421 9.40 11.86 26.62
CA GLU A 421 10.40 12.79 27.15
C GLU A 421 11.57 12.05 27.82
N MET A 422 11.30 10.99 28.58
CA MET A 422 12.32 10.13 29.19
C MET A 422 13.23 9.50 28.13
N LEU A 423 12.65 8.88 27.10
CA LEU A 423 13.41 8.28 25.98
C LEU A 423 14.24 9.33 25.23
N SER A 424 13.72 10.54 25.07
CA SER A 424 14.46 11.64 24.46
C SER A 424 15.71 12.02 25.26
N LYS A 425 15.62 12.04 26.60
CA LYS A 425 16.77 12.27 27.49
C LYS A 425 17.78 11.12 27.44
N HIS A 426 17.31 9.87 27.42
CA HIS A 426 18.18 8.70 27.31
C HIS A 426 18.96 8.75 25.99
N LYS A 427 18.27 9.01 24.88
CA LYS A 427 18.86 9.14 23.54
C LYS A 427 19.94 10.22 23.49
N GLN A 428 19.70 11.38 24.11
CA GLN A 428 20.69 12.45 24.22
C GLN A 428 21.95 11.99 24.97
N LYS A 429 21.79 11.24 26.08
CA LYS A 429 22.92 10.66 26.83
C LYS A 429 23.71 9.66 26.00
N TYR A 430 23.05 8.80 25.21
CA TYR A 430 23.74 7.90 24.30
C TYR A 430 24.51 8.65 23.21
N LEU A 431 23.92 9.70 22.64
CA LEU A 431 24.61 10.55 21.66
C LEU A 431 25.87 11.20 22.24
N GLU A 432 25.83 11.60 23.51
CA GLU A 432 26.99 12.13 24.24
C GLU A 432 28.07 11.08 24.51
N MET A 433 27.70 9.80 24.64
CA MET A 433 28.65 8.70 24.83
C MET A 433 29.34 8.23 23.55
N ILE A 434 28.75 8.52 22.38
CA ILE A 434 29.27 8.13 21.06
C ILE A 434 30.23 9.21 20.50
N ARG A 435 30.17 10.44 21.03
CA ARG A 435 31.12 11.53 20.76
C ARG A 435 32.36 11.40 21.62
#